data_AF-A0A1K2IF01-F1
#
_entry.id   AF-A0A1K2IF01-F1
#
_cell.length_a   1.000
_cell.length_b   1.000
_cell.length_c   1.000
_cell.angle_alpha   90.00
_cell.angle_beta   90.00
_cell.angle_gamma   90.00
#
_symmetry.space_group_name_H-M   'P 1'
#
loop_
_entity.id
_entity.type
_entity.pdbx_description
1 polymer ?
#
loop_
_entity_poly.entity_id
_entity_poly.type
_entity_poly.pdbx_seq_one_letter_code
_entity_poly.pdbx_strand_id
1 'polypeptide(L)'
;MSLGVGIAAPQVGVLKSIIWVQRFDKETFPFEVYLNPKITQYSNKKQTVREGCLSIPNRRDTLNSRSFTIDIEYDTMTGKHIKETIEDFTSVIFQHEIDHLNGILYLDHLKKEVVDAQKK
;
A
#
# COMPACT_ATOMS: atom_id res chain seq x y z
N MET A 1 -0.14 -5.13 -20.79
CA MET A 1 -0.90 -4.41 -19.74
C MET A 1 -0.61 -5.09 -18.42
N SER A 2 -0.08 -4.37 -17.43
CA SER A 2 -0.04 -4.90 -16.06
C SER A 2 -1.43 -4.73 -15.49
N LEU A 3 -2.07 -5.81 -15.06
CA LEU A 3 -3.27 -5.70 -14.24
C LEU A 3 -2.83 -5.08 -12.90
N GLY A 4 -3.51 -4.01 -12.46
CA GLY A 4 -3.26 -3.41 -11.15
C GLY A 4 -3.73 -4.35 -10.05
N VAL A 5 -3.09 -4.29 -8.88
CA VAL A 5 -3.43 -5.12 -7.70
C VAL A 5 -4.05 -4.31 -6.56
N GLY A 6 -4.14 -2.99 -6.75
CA GLY A 6 -4.68 -2.04 -5.80
C GLY A 6 -5.06 -0.75 -6.51
N ILE A 7 -6.01 -0.04 -5.93
CA ILE A 7 -6.33 1.34 -6.30
C ILE A 7 -6.90 2.08 -5.09
N ALA A 8 -6.48 3.33 -4.91
CA ALA A 8 -7.03 4.27 -3.95
C ALA A 8 -8.00 5.24 -4.63
N ALA A 9 -9.09 5.61 -3.96
CA ALA A 9 -10.10 6.52 -4.50
C ALA A 9 -9.55 7.86 -5.05
N PRO A 10 -8.50 8.49 -4.45
CA PRO A 10 -7.90 9.69 -5.03
C PRO A 10 -7.35 9.50 -6.45
N GLN A 11 -6.90 8.30 -6.82
CA GLN A 11 -6.37 8.02 -8.16
C GLN A 11 -7.43 8.11 -9.26
N VAL A 12 -8.71 8.04 -8.89
CA VAL A 12 -9.85 8.20 -9.81
C VAL A 12 -10.62 9.51 -9.56
N GLY A 13 -9.98 10.48 -8.90
CA GLY A 13 -10.56 11.81 -8.66
C GLY A 13 -11.59 11.86 -7.52
N VAL A 14 -11.67 10.82 -6.69
CA VAL A 14 -12.60 10.77 -5.55
C VAL A 14 -11.82 10.97 -4.25
N LEU A 15 -11.99 12.12 -3.62
CA LEU A 15 -11.32 12.46 -2.36
C LEU A 15 -12.00 11.81 -1.15
N LYS A 16 -11.94 10.47 -1.10
CA LYS A 16 -12.41 9.65 0.03
C LYS A 16 -11.31 8.70 0.48
N SER A 17 -11.32 8.36 1.77
CA SER A 17 -10.39 7.40 2.36
C SER A 17 -10.83 5.97 2.06
N ILE A 18 -10.68 5.51 0.82
CA ILE A 18 -11.13 4.19 0.36
C ILE A 18 -10.05 3.57 -0.52
N ILE A 19 -9.75 2.31 -0.28
CA ILE A 19 -8.88 1.49 -1.15
C ILE A 19 -9.61 0.21 -1.56
N TRP A 20 -9.27 -0.27 -2.74
CA TRP A 20 -9.70 -1.58 -3.27
C TRP A 20 -8.46 -2.38 -3.64
N VAL A 21 -8.25 -3.53 -2.99
CA VAL A 21 -6.97 -4.25 -3.00
C VAL A 21 -7.16 -5.74 -3.19
N GLN A 22 -6.22 -6.34 -3.90
CA GLN A 22 -6.11 -7.79 -4.09
C GLN A 22 -5.41 -8.41 -2.87
N ARG A 23 -6.07 -9.35 -2.18
CA ARG A 23 -5.53 -10.06 -1.00
C ARG A 23 -4.76 -11.31 -1.40
N PHE A 24 -3.45 -11.19 -1.64
CA PHE A 24 -2.56 -12.31 -1.99
C PHE A 24 -2.34 -13.31 -0.85
N ASP A 25 -2.66 -12.90 0.36
CA ASP A 25 -2.58 -13.66 1.62
C ASP A 25 -3.84 -14.51 1.89
N LYS A 26 -4.86 -14.45 1.03
CA LYS A 26 -6.11 -15.20 1.15
C LYS A 26 -6.29 -16.17 -0.02
N GLU A 27 -7.05 -17.24 0.22
CA GLU A 27 -7.44 -18.19 -0.83
C GLU A 27 -8.18 -17.48 -1.96
N THR A 28 -7.98 -17.94 -3.20
CA THR A 28 -8.59 -17.40 -4.43
C THR A 28 -8.20 -15.97 -4.80
N PHE A 29 -7.37 -15.31 -4.00
CA PHE A 29 -6.95 -13.91 -4.18
C PHE A 29 -8.19 -13.02 -4.41
N PRO A 30 -8.97 -12.70 -3.36
CA PRO A 30 -10.14 -11.85 -3.51
C PRO A 30 -9.73 -10.39 -3.60
N PHE A 31 -10.54 -9.61 -4.30
CA PHE A 31 -10.46 -8.15 -4.30
C PHE A 31 -11.42 -7.62 -3.23
N GLU A 32 -10.91 -6.86 -2.27
CA GLU A 32 -11.67 -6.39 -1.10
C GLU A 32 -11.61 -4.86 -0.96
N VAL A 33 -12.68 -4.27 -0.42
CA VAL A 33 -12.82 -2.82 -0.19
C VAL A 33 -12.59 -2.50 1.28
N TYR A 34 -11.79 -1.47 1.55
CA TYR A 34 -11.46 -1.01 2.90
C TYR A 34 -11.78 0.47 3.02
N LEU A 35 -12.61 0.81 4.00
CA LEU A 35 -12.99 2.19 4.31
C LEU A 35 -12.16 2.71 5.46
N ASN A 36 -11.71 3.96 5.37
CA ASN A 36 -10.87 4.62 6.37
C ASN A 36 -9.66 3.77 6.84
N PRO A 37 -8.94 3.06 5.94
CA PRO A 37 -7.87 2.20 6.36
C PRO A 37 -6.71 3.01 6.94
N LYS A 38 -6.15 2.52 8.05
CA LYS A 38 -5.02 3.15 8.72
C LYS A 38 -4.05 2.09 9.19
N ILE A 39 -2.76 2.34 8.97
CA ILE A 39 -1.69 1.52 9.53
C ILE A 39 -1.45 1.99 10.97
N THR A 40 -1.64 1.09 11.93
CA THR A 40 -1.42 1.37 13.36
C THR A 40 0.00 1.01 13.78
N GLN A 41 0.64 0.07 13.10
CA GLN A 41 2.00 -0.36 13.40
C GLN A 41 2.71 -0.86 12.15
N TYR A 42 4.00 -0.58 12.06
CA TYR A 42 4.90 -1.10 11.05
C TYR A 42 5.95 -1.99 11.72
N SER A 43 6.25 -3.14 11.14
CA SER A 43 7.37 -3.95 11.63
C SER A 43 8.73 -3.35 11.26
N ASN A 44 9.75 -3.65 12.07
CA ASN A 44 11.13 -3.25 11.82
C ASN A 44 11.74 -4.00 10.63
N LYS A 45 11.26 -5.23 10.37
CA LYS A 45 11.72 -6.03 9.24
C LYS A 45 11.27 -5.36 7.94
N LYS A 46 12.24 -4.92 7.14
CA LYS A 46 11.99 -4.35 5.82
C LYS A 46 12.10 -5.41 4.72
N GLN A 47 11.50 -5.13 3.58
CA GLN A 47 11.55 -5.97 2.39
C GLN A 47 11.88 -5.15 1.14
N THR A 48 12.66 -5.75 0.26
CA THR A 48 12.98 -5.20 -1.05
C THR A 48 11.93 -5.63 -2.05
N VAL A 49 11.24 -4.66 -2.67
CA VAL A 49 10.14 -4.92 -3.60
C VAL A 49 10.25 -4.00 -4.81
N ARG A 50 9.83 -4.51 -5.97
CA ARG A 50 9.70 -3.71 -7.19
C ARG A 50 8.29 -3.16 -7.29
N GLU A 51 8.12 -1.87 -7.06
CA GLU A 51 6.82 -1.20 -7.13
C GLU A 51 6.61 -0.52 -8.48
N GLY A 52 5.34 -0.42 -8.86
CA GLY A 52 4.85 0.48 -9.90
C GLY A 52 3.54 1.11 -9.42
N CYS A 53 3.03 2.08 -10.17
CA CYS A 53 1.80 2.77 -9.81
C CYS A 53 0.94 2.99 -11.06
N LEU A 54 -0.38 2.79 -10.96
CA LEU A 54 -1.30 3.06 -12.07
C LEU A 54 -1.31 4.55 -12.48
N SER A 55 -1.02 5.45 -11.53
CA SER A 55 -0.88 6.89 -11.79
C SER A 55 0.44 7.28 -12.47
N ILE A 56 1.41 6.37 -12.56
CA ILE A 56 2.72 6.60 -13.19
C ILE A 56 3.00 5.45 -14.17
N PRO A 57 2.36 5.49 -15.36
CA PRO A 57 2.44 4.38 -16.30
C PRO A 57 3.88 4.14 -16.78
N ASN A 58 4.20 2.88 -17.05
CA ASN A 58 5.47 2.42 -17.60
C ASN A 58 6.71 2.67 -16.72
N ARG A 59 6.54 3.05 -15.45
CA ARG A 59 7.64 3.19 -14.49
C ARG A 59 7.52 2.14 -13.38
N ARG A 60 8.66 1.53 -13.04
CA ARG A 60 8.81 0.67 -11.88
C ARG A 60 10.20 0.84 -11.31
N ASP A 61 10.30 0.96 -10.00
CA ASP A 61 11.57 1.08 -9.29
C ASP A 61 11.61 0.11 -8.11
N THR A 62 12.81 -0.18 -7.62
CA THR A 62 13.01 -1.03 -6.44
C THR A 62 13.05 -0.16 -5.20
N LEU A 63 12.21 -0.50 -4.22
CA LEU A 63 12.18 0.08 -2.87
C LEU A 63 12.69 -0.93 -1.85
N ASN A 64 13.40 -0.46 -0.82
CA ASN A 64 13.92 -1.27 0.28
C ASN A 64 13.30 -0.91 1.63
N SER A 65 12.38 0.05 1.66
CA SER A 65 11.84 0.67 2.88
C SER A 65 10.48 0.15 3.33
N ARG A 66 9.79 -0.67 2.52
CA ARG A 66 8.49 -1.25 2.87
C ARG A 66 8.63 -2.22 4.04
N SER A 67 7.75 -2.13 5.01
CA SER A 67 7.71 -3.09 6.12
C SER A 67 7.15 -4.42 5.64
N PHE A 68 7.69 -5.51 6.20
CA PHE A 68 7.26 -6.87 5.92
C PHE A 68 5.89 -7.20 6.51
N THR A 69 5.57 -6.59 7.66
CA THR A 69 4.32 -6.77 8.38
C THR A 69 3.79 -5.41 8.80
N ILE A 70 2.48 -5.22 8.70
CA ILE A 70 1.76 -4.05 9.20
C ILE A 70 0.54 -4.51 9.99
N ASP A 71 0.21 -3.77 11.04
CA ASP A 71 -1.10 -3.87 11.68
C ASP A 71 -1.97 -2.73 11.15
N ILE A 72 -3.20 -3.06 10.76
CA ILE A 72 -4.15 -2.10 10.22
C ILE A 72 -5.45 -2.07 11.02
N GLU A 73 -6.13 -0.94 10.94
CA GLU A 73 -7.53 -0.79 11.32
C GLU A 73 -8.33 -0.17 10.17
N TYR A 74 -9.58 -0.61 9.99
CA TYR A 74 -10.44 -0.14 8.90
C TYR A 74 -11.91 -0.44 9.20
N ASP A 75 -12.81 0.20 8.44
CA ASP A 75 -14.24 -0.08 8.47
C ASP A 75 -14.67 -0.90 7.24
N THR A 76 -15.60 -1.84 7.43
CA THR A 76 -16.22 -2.60 6.35
C THR A 76 -17.39 -1.85 5.73
N MET A 77 -17.84 -2.29 4.55
CA MET A 77 -19.08 -1.83 3.92
C MET A 77 -20.34 -2.05 4.79
N THR A 78 -20.28 -2.95 5.77
CA THR A 78 -21.36 -3.23 6.73
C THR A 78 -21.28 -2.38 8.00
N GLY A 79 -20.30 -1.47 8.11
CA GLY A 79 -20.11 -0.60 9.27
C GLY A 79 -19.40 -1.26 10.45
N LYS A 80 -18.74 -2.42 10.25
CA LYS A 80 -17.93 -3.06 11.29
C LYS A 80 -16.51 -2.50 11.27
N HIS A 81 -15.99 -2.15 12.44
CA HIS A 81 -14.57 -1.84 12.62
C HIS A 81 -13.75 -3.11 12.80
N ILE A 82 -12.67 -3.26 12.03
CA ILE A 82 -11.80 -4.44 12.03
C ILE A 82 -10.36 -4.01 12.29
N LYS A 83 -9.63 -4.85 13.03
CA LYS A 83 -8.18 -4.81 13.17
C LYS A 83 -7.58 -6.13 12.70
N GLU A 84 -6.56 -6.09 11.87
CA GLU A 84 -5.85 -7.28 11.41
C GLU A 84 -4.38 -6.99 11.11
N THR A 85 -3.58 -8.05 11.11
CA THR A 85 -2.17 -8.02 10.72
C THR A 85 -2.04 -8.53 9.29
N ILE A 86 -1.29 -7.81 8.45
CA ILE A 86 -1.05 -8.15 7.04
C ILE A 86 0.46 -8.25 6.81
N GLU A 87 0.87 -9.25 6.04
CA GLU A 87 2.28 -9.56 5.81
C GLU A 87 2.65 -9.61 4.32
N ASP A 88 3.95 -9.73 4.06
CA ASP A 88 4.57 -10.03 2.76
C ASP A 88 4.07 -9.07 1.66
N PHE A 89 3.78 -9.57 0.46
CA PHE A 89 3.38 -8.74 -0.68
C PHE A 89 2.06 -7.99 -0.45
N THR A 90 1.07 -8.58 0.23
CA THR A 90 -0.17 -7.86 0.56
C THR A 90 0.14 -6.63 1.42
N SER A 91 1.08 -6.72 2.37
CA SER A 91 1.47 -5.56 3.18
C SER A 91 2.04 -4.41 2.33
N VAL A 92 2.72 -4.72 1.22
CA VAL A 92 3.24 -3.71 0.28
C VAL A 92 2.09 -2.99 -0.42
N ILE A 93 1.09 -3.75 -0.90
CA ILE A 93 -0.09 -3.19 -1.58
C ILE A 93 -0.81 -2.22 -0.63
N PHE A 94 -1.06 -2.63 0.62
CA PHE A 94 -1.73 -1.75 1.59
C PHE A 94 -0.91 -0.50 1.91
N GLN A 95 0.40 -0.63 2.14
CA GLN A 95 1.27 0.53 2.35
C GLN A 95 1.21 1.50 1.16
N HIS A 96 1.21 0.99 -0.07
CA HIS A 96 1.11 1.80 -1.28
C HIS A 96 -0.24 2.51 -1.42
N GLU A 97 -1.35 1.79 -1.27
CA GLU A 97 -2.68 2.39 -1.42
C GLU A 97 -3.03 3.35 -0.28
N ILE A 98 -2.56 3.09 0.95
CA ILE A 98 -2.73 4.00 2.08
C ILE A 98 -1.85 5.25 1.92
N ASP A 99 -0.65 5.14 1.34
CA ASP A 99 0.15 6.32 0.97
C ASP A 99 -0.62 7.22 -0.01
N HIS A 100 -1.31 6.65 -1.00
CA HIS A 100 -2.14 7.43 -1.93
C HIS A 100 -3.25 8.21 -1.24
N LEU A 101 -3.86 7.67 -0.17
CA LEU A 101 -4.85 8.40 0.63
C LEU A 101 -4.26 9.64 1.31
N ASN A 102 -2.95 9.64 1.54
CA ASN A 102 -2.19 10.73 2.16
C ASN A 102 -1.45 11.60 1.12
N GLY A 103 -1.67 11.37 -0.18
CA GLY A 103 -0.97 12.10 -1.24
C GLY A 103 0.51 11.76 -1.37
N ILE A 104 0.94 10.63 -0.81
CA ILE A 104 2.32 10.13 -0.87
C ILE A 104 2.42 9.15 -2.04
N LEU A 105 3.47 9.29 -2.85
CA LEU A 105 3.79 8.37 -3.93
C LEU A 105 4.96 7.49 -3.52
N TYR A 106 5.06 6.30 -4.13
CA TYR A 106 6.23 5.42 -3.95
C TYR A 106 7.56 6.13 -4.32
N LEU A 107 7.50 7.12 -5.23
CA LEU A 107 8.65 7.96 -5.61
C LEU A 107 9.18 8.83 -4.47
N ASP A 108 8.33 9.22 -3.53
CA ASP A 108 8.74 10.00 -2.36
C ASP A 108 9.60 9.14 -1.41
N HIS A 109 9.22 7.87 -1.23
CA HIS A 109 10.03 6.89 -0.52
C HIS A 109 11.34 6.60 -1.24
N LEU A 110 11.31 6.42 -2.56
CA LEU A 110 12.53 6.19 -3.36
C LEU A 110 13.51 7.36 -3.22
N LYS A 111 13.01 8.60 -3.31
CA LYS A 111 13.83 9.80 -3.11
C LYS A 111 14.46 9.81 -1.72
N LYS A 112 13.71 9.44 -0.68
CA LYS A 112 14.21 9.36 0.69
C LYS A 112 15.32 8.32 0.83
N GLU A 113 15.15 7.12 0.27
CA GLU A 113 16.18 6.07 0.28
C GLU A 113 17.50 6.55 -0.36
N VAL A 114 17.42 7.24 -1.51
CA VAL A 114 18.60 7.80 -2.19
C VAL A 114 19.32 8.83 -1.30
N VAL A 115 18.57 9.74 -0.69
CA VAL A 115 19.14 10.76 0.21
C VAL A 115 19.80 10.12 1.43
N ASP A 116 19.17 9.11 2.04
CA ASP A 116 19.70 8.44 3.22
C ASP A 116 20.95 7.60 2.91
N ALA A 117 21.05 7.06 1.69
CA ALA A 117 22.26 6.36 1.23
C ALA A 117 23.45 7.30 1.02
N GLN A 118 23.23 8.56 0.62
CA GLN A 118 24.28 9.56 0.42
C GLN A 118 24.82 10.17 1.72
N LYS A 119 24.08 10.05 2.82
CA LYS A 119 24.50 10.52 4.15
C LYS A 119 25.39 9.53 4.91
N LYS A 120 25.48 8.30 4.41
CA LYS A 120 26.35 7.25 4.95
C LYS A 120 27.72 7.33 4.29
#